data_AF-A0A2T0W3G5-F1
#
_entry.id   AF-A0A2T0W3G5-F1
#
_cell.length_a   1.000
_cell.length_b   1.000
_cell.length_c   1.000
_cell.angle_alpha   90.00
_cell.angle_beta   90.00
_cell.angle_gamma   90.00
#
_symmetry.space_group_name_H-M   'P 1'
#
loop_
_entity.id
_entity.type
_entity.pdbx_description
1 polymer ?
#
loop_
_entity_poly.entity_id
_entity_poly.type
_entity_poly.pdbx_seq_one_letter_code
_entity_poly.pdbx_strand_id
1 'polypeptide(L)'
;MNPPLNTGADPTIGTTNTEAARRSRYAASNIPTRKYEISYLLPNGDIAEMSRIAPALPAFENAFGALGRGAMVVTSNGPMTIEDLLPGDRVRLANGEFETLLWRGAMLIQPDDTNTNSENNCLTRITAESLGPSRPSPDLILGPTAHILHRATGVRTLTGKRAAFIPVRDFIDGSQFIELRPAQPVNVFQLGFSRQESILVNGIEIESMHPGTFFALGLRGEMLVQYLSLFPHKIDLDDFGEMRNPRLRLRDLELLE
;
A
#
# COMPACT_ATOMS: atom_id res chain seq x y z
N MET A 1 35.70 12.45 -79.59
CA MET A 1 34.88 11.70 -78.61
C MET A 1 34.95 12.42 -77.27
N ASN A 2 33.88 13.12 -76.91
CA ASN A 2 33.50 13.51 -75.55
C ASN A 2 32.01 13.91 -75.58
N PRO A 3 31.22 13.58 -74.54
CA PRO A 3 29.75 13.69 -74.54
C PRO A 3 29.25 15.06 -73.99
N PRO A 4 27.92 15.32 -73.98
CA PRO A 4 27.35 16.67 -74.00
C PRO A 4 26.87 17.21 -72.64
N LEU A 5 26.33 18.44 -72.73
CA LEU A 5 25.78 19.33 -71.70
C LEU A 5 24.90 18.67 -70.63
N ASN A 6 25.09 19.16 -69.40
CA ASN A 6 24.29 18.87 -68.21
C ASN A 6 23.21 19.94 -68.03
N THR A 7 21.93 19.53 -68.07
CA THR A 7 20.76 20.30 -67.62
C THR A 7 19.81 19.35 -66.93
N GLY A 8 19.50 19.63 -65.66
CA GLY A 8 18.48 18.91 -64.88
C GLY A 8 18.73 19.08 -63.39
N ALA A 9 18.06 20.07 -62.80
CA ALA A 9 17.96 20.23 -61.35
C ALA A 9 16.86 19.31 -60.80
N ASP A 10 17.14 18.62 -59.69
CA ASP A 10 16.13 18.31 -58.66
C ASP A 10 16.83 18.06 -57.30
N PRO A 11 16.52 18.82 -56.22
CA PRO A 11 17.15 18.64 -54.93
C PRO A 11 16.32 17.69 -54.05
N THR A 12 16.66 16.40 -54.04
CA THR A 12 16.11 15.49 -53.02
C THR A 12 16.89 15.67 -51.71
N ILE A 13 16.30 16.49 -50.85
CA ILE A 13 16.70 16.78 -49.48
C ILE A 13 16.90 15.48 -48.70
N GLY A 14 18.11 15.30 -48.18
CA GLY A 14 18.41 14.28 -47.19
C GLY A 14 17.80 14.65 -45.84
N THR A 15 16.82 13.88 -45.39
CA THR A 15 16.33 13.91 -44.00
C THR A 15 15.79 12.55 -43.59
N THR A 16 16.66 11.58 -43.34
CA THR A 16 16.30 10.35 -42.62
C THR A 16 17.45 9.94 -41.70
N ASN A 17 17.80 10.79 -40.73
CA ASN A 17 18.62 10.34 -39.60
C ASN A 17 18.36 11.04 -38.26
N THR A 18 17.32 11.89 -38.16
CA THR A 18 17.02 12.63 -36.93
C THR A 18 15.80 12.08 -36.16
N GLU A 19 14.91 11.32 -36.82
CA GLU A 19 13.76 10.68 -36.14
C GLU A 19 14.13 9.36 -35.45
N ALA A 20 15.03 8.56 -36.03
CA ALA A 20 15.51 7.31 -35.42
C ALA A 20 16.34 7.55 -34.15
N ALA A 21 17.07 8.68 -34.07
CA ALA A 21 17.87 9.10 -32.91
C ALA A 21 17.04 9.81 -31.81
N ARG A 22 15.78 10.20 -32.11
CA ARG A 22 14.82 10.68 -31.10
C ARG A 22 13.95 9.56 -30.54
N ARG A 23 13.69 8.52 -31.33
CA ARG A 23 12.98 7.30 -30.88
C ARG A 23 13.78 6.42 -29.91
N SER A 24 15.05 6.73 -29.67
CA SER A 24 16.01 5.87 -28.96
C SER A 24 16.55 6.46 -27.63
N ARG A 25 15.90 7.47 -27.04
CA ARG A 25 16.28 8.02 -25.71
C ARG A 25 15.26 7.83 -24.58
N TYR A 26 14.16 7.15 -24.85
CA TYR A 26 13.31 6.54 -23.83
C TYR A 26 13.06 5.10 -24.24
N ALA A 27 14.08 4.25 -24.09
CA ALA A 27 13.76 2.86 -23.80
C ALA A 27 12.87 2.91 -22.57
N ALA A 28 11.57 2.66 -22.75
CA ALA A 28 10.62 2.61 -21.64
C ALA A 28 11.23 1.70 -20.58
N SER A 29 11.61 2.28 -19.43
CA SER A 29 11.88 1.48 -18.25
C SER A 29 10.63 0.63 -18.07
N ASN A 30 10.77 -0.68 -18.25
CA ASN A 30 9.64 -1.60 -18.15
C ASN A 30 9.30 -1.72 -16.66
N ILE A 31 8.66 -0.70 -16.10
CA ILE A 31 8.25 -0.66 -14.71
C ILE A 31 7.25 -1.80 -14.54
N PRO A 32 7.49 -2.75 -13.62
CA PRO A 32 6.55 -3.84 -13.41
C PRO A 32 5.20 -3.25 -13.01
N THR A 33 4.11 -3.91 -13.41
CA THR A 33 2.75 -3.47 -13.11
C THR A 33 1.98 -4.54 -12.35
N ARG A 34 1.02 -4.12 -11.54
CA ARG A 34 0.14 -5.01 -10.78
C ARG A 34 -1.33 -4.59 -10.95
N LYS A 35 -2.22 -5.57 -10.86
CA LYS A 35 -3.67 -5.34 -10.77
C LYS A 35 -4.03 -4.99 -9.32
N TYR A 36 -4.72 -3.87 -9.15
CA TYR A 36 -5.29 -3.41 -7.89
C TYR A 36 -6.80 -3.44 -7.99
N GLU A 37 -7.45 -4.11 -7.05
CA GLU A 37 -8.91 -4.22 -6.95
C GLU A 37 -9.40 -3.29 -5.85
N ILE A 38 -10.41 -2.50 -6.15
CA ILE A 38 -10.84 -1.39 -5.30
C ILE A 38 -12.36 -1.41 -5.21
N SER A 39 -12.90 -1.44 -3.99
CA SER A 39 -14.29 -1.09 -3.72
C SER A 39 -14.34 0.21 -2.91
N TYR A 40 -15.31 1.07 -3.18
CA TYR A 40 -15.44 2.36 -2.49
C TYR A 40 -16.90 2.82 -2.37
N LEU A 41 -17.15 3.65 -1.36
CA LEU A 41 -18.47 4.20 -1.07
C LEU A 41 -18.70 5.47 -1.89
N LEU A 42 -19.79 5.50 -2.65
CA LEU A 42 -20.23 6.68 -3.38
C LEU A 42 -21.00 7.65 -2.46
N PRO A 43 -21.08 8.95 -2.81
CA PRO A 43 -21.82 9.93 -2.00
C PRO A 43 -23.31 9.63 -1.82
N ASN A 44 -23.92 8.85 -2.71
CA ASN A 44 -25.31 8.42 -2.61
C ASN A 44 -25.51 7.18 -1.71
N GLY A 45 -24.43 6.62 -1.16
CA GLY A 45 -24.44 5.43 -0.31
C GLY A 45 -24.28 4.10 -1.07
N ASP A 46 -24.25 4.13 -2.40
CA ASP A 46 -23.99 2.94 -3.20
C ASP A 46 -22.51 2.54 -3.14
N ILE A 47 -22.24 1.26 -3.38
CA ILE A 47 -20.88 0.74 -3.48
C ILE A 47 -20.51 0.61 -4.95
N ALA A 48 -19.36 1.17 -5.31
CA ALA A 48 -18.76 0.98 -6.62
C ALA A 48 -17.48 0.16 -6.51
N GLU A 49 -17.20 -0.60 -7.57
CA GLU A 49 -15.99 -1.41 -7.70
C GLU A 49 -15.23 -1.03 -8.96
N MET A 50 -13.90 -1.08 -8.90
CA MET A 50 -13.05 -0.94 -10.05
C MET A 50 -11.78 -1.77 -9.92
N SER A 51 -11.17 -2.07 -11.06
CA SER A 51 -9.84 -2.68 -11.14
C SER A 51 -8.93 -1.79 -11.97
N ARG A 52 -7.70 -1.57 -11.52
CA ARG A 52 -6.69 -0.79 -12.25
C ARG A 52 -5.37 -1.54 -12.34
N ILE A 53 -4.73 -1.45 -13.49
CA ILE A 53 -3.33 -1.86 -13.66
C ILE A 53 -2.49 -0.61 -13.42
N ALA A 54 -1.58 -0.67 -12.45
CA ALA A 54 -0.70 0.44 -12.09
C ALA A 54 0.71 -0.07 -11.75
N PRO A 55 1.72 0.81 -11.63
CA PRO A 55 3.08 0.43 -11.27
C PRO A 55 3.14 -0.41 -9.99
N ALA A 56 3.86 -1.53 -10.03
CA ALA A 56 4.22 -2.37 -8.89
C ALA A 56 5.47 -1.80 -8.20
N LEU A 57 5.36 -0.54 -7.74
CA LEU A 57 6.40 0.15 -6.98
C LEU A 57 6.02 0.18 -5.50
N PRO A 58 6.98 0.30 -4.58
CA PRO A 58 6.69 0.35 -3.15
C PRO A 58 5.62 1.38 -2.77
N ALA A 59 5.65 2.58 -3.36
CA ALA A 59 4.64 3.61 -3.10
C ALA A 59 3.19 3.15 -3.38
N PHE A 60 2.99 2.31 -4.41
CA PHE A 60 1.69 1.78 -4.82
C PHE A 60 1.32 0.54 -4.00
N GLU A 61 2.22 -0.45 -3.92
CA GLU A 61 1.99 -1.70 -3.19
C GLU A 61 1.77 -1.46 -1.69
N ASN A 62 2.47 -0.49 -1.11
CA ASN A 62 2.32 -0.10 0.30
C ASN A 62 0.91 0.37 0.66
N ALA A 63 0.11 0.81 -0.31
CA ALA A 63 -1.26 1.22 -0.04
C ALA A 63 -2.27 0.06 0.03
N PHE A 64 -1.87 -1.17 -0.31
CA PHE A 64 -2.78 -2.31 -0.45
C PHE A 64 -2.39 -3.55 0.37
N GLY A 65 -1.16 -3.63 0.86
CA GLY A 65 -0.60 -4.89 1.36
C GLY A 65 -0.59 -5.05 2.88
N ALA A 66 -1.65 -4.70 3.60
CA ALA A 66 -1.61 -4.65 5.07
C ALA A 66 -2.24 -5.88 5.74
N LEU A 67 -3.39 -6.33 5.30
CA LEU A 67 -4.17 -7.37 5.96
C LEU A 67 -4.20 -8.64 5.12
N GLY A 68 -3.89 -9.80 5.70
CA GLY A 68 -4.07 -11.09 5.05
C GLY A 68 -5.52 -11.58 5.15
N ARG A 69 -5.91 -12.54 4.30
CA ARG A 69 -7.23 -13.22 4.38
C ARG A 69 -7.51 -13.79 5.77
N GLY A 70 -8.77 -13.78 6.17
CA GLY A 70 -9.22 -14.28 7.47
C GLY A 70 -8.95 -13.34 8.65
N ALA A 71 -8.37 -12.16 8.40
CA ALA A 71 -8.31 -11.10 9.40
C ALA A 71 -9.73 -10.68 9.81
N MET A 72 -10.02 -10.72 11.11
CA MET A 72 -11.33 -10.43 11.69
C MET A 72 -11.38 -8.98 12.17
N VAL A 73 -12.27 -8.20 11.57
CA VAL A 73 -12.50 -6.81 11.89
C VAL A 73 -13.80 -6.66 12.67
N VAL A 74 -13.77 -5.91 13.77
CA VAL A 74 -14.98 -5.65 14.56
C VAL A 74 -15.82 -4.58 13.87
N THR A 75 -17.06 -4.88 13.53
CA THR A 75 -18.03 -3.91 12.98
C THR A 75 -19.18 -3.66 13.94
N SER A 76 -20.01 -2.65 13.67
CA SER A 76 -21.23 -2.39 14.47
C SER A 76 -22.23 -3.54 14.43
N ASN A 77 -22.14 -4.41 13.40
CA ASN A 77 -23.03 -5.55 13.19
C ASN A 77 -22.39 -6.88 13.63
N GLY A 78 -21.23 -6.83 14.29
CA GLY A 78 -20.45 -7.99 14.73
C GLY A 78 -19.12 -8.14 13.98
N PRO A 79 -18.29 -9.13 14.35
CA PRO A 79 -17.04 -9.39 13.65
C PRO A 79 -17.28 -9.86 12.22
N MET A 80 -16.51 -9.33 11.27
CA MET A 80 -16.53 -9.70 9.86
C MET A 80 -15.11 -9.98 9.37
N THR A 81 -14.95 -10.87 8.40
CA THR A 81 -13.64 -11.08 7.76
C THR A 81 -13.30 -9.91 6.86
N ILE A 82 -12.01 -9.66 6.64
CA ILE A 82 -11.55 -8.58 5.77
C ILE A 82 -12.03 -8.73 4.31
N GLU A 83 -12.16 -9.96 3.82
CA GLU A 83 -12.66 -10.26 2.48
C GLU A 83 -14.18 -10.06 2.33
N ASP A 84 -14.94 -10.07 3.42
CA ASP A 84 -16.39 -9.82 3.42
C ASP A 84 -16.74 -8.34 3.67
N LEU A 85 -15.81 -7.55 4.23
CA LEU A 85 -16.03 -6.12 4.49
C LEU A 85 -16.32 -5.33 3.23
N LEU A 86 -17.32 -4.46 3.32
CA LEU A 86 -17.76 -3.59 2.25
C LEU A 86 -17.72 -2.11 2.67
N PRO A 87 -17.36 -1.19 1.75
CA PRO A 87 -17.52 0.25 2.00
C PRO A 87 -18.96 0.56 2.44
N GLY A 88 -19.11 1.40 3.46
CA GLY A 88 -20.36 1.64 4.16
C GLY A 88 -20.45 0.94 5.52
N ASP A 89 -19.73 -0.16 5.72
CA ASP A 89 -19.66 -0.83 7.03
C ASP A 89 -19.03 0.09 8.08
N ARG A 90 -19.58 0.05 9.30
CA ARG A 90 -19.04 0.81 10.44
C ARG A 90 -18.03 -0.04 11.19
N VAL A 91 -16.75 0.29 11.06
CA VAL A 91 -15.61 -0.44 11.65
C VAL A 91 -15.24 0.17 13.01
N ARG A 92 -14.98 -0.70 13.99
CA ARG A 92 -14.54 -0.29 15.33
C ARG A 92 -13.09 0.16 15.31
N LEU A 93 -12.88 1.35 15.85
CA LEU A 93 -11.57 1.95 16.04
C LEU A 93 -10.99 1.59 17.42
N ALA A 94 -9.67 1.77 17.56
CA ALA A 94 -8.92 1.57 18.79
C ALA A 94 -9.42 2.42 19.97
N ASN A 95 -9.94 3.61 19.69
CA ASN A 95 -10.52 4.50 20.72
C ASN A 95 -11.92 4.08 21.18
N GLY A 96 -12.48 3.01 20.60
CA GLY A 96 -13.81 2.49 20.92
C GLY A 96 -14.95 3.07 20.07
N GLU A 97 -14.67 4.07 19.24
CA GLU A 97 -15.64 4.64 18.31
C GLU A 97 -15.80 3.76 17.05
N PHE A 98 -16.79 4.09 16.22
CA PHE A 98 -17.04 3.43 14.95
C PHE A 98 -17.00 4.45 13.82
N GLU A 99 -16.21 4.16 12.79
CA GLU A 99 -16.08 4.99 11.60
C GLU A 99 -16.53 4.22 10.35
N THR A 100 -17.11 4.93 9.39
CA THR A 100 -17.59 4.35 8.13
C THR A 100 -16.41 4.03 7.21
N LEU A 101 -16.32 2.78 6.80
CA LEU A 101 -15.37 2.35 5.79
C LEU A 101 -15.68 3.01 4.44
N LEU A 102 -14.75 3.77 3.87
CA LEU A 102 -14.98 4.49 2.61
C LEU A 102 -14.37 3.76 1.41
N TRP A 103 -13.37 2.93 1.66
CA TRP A 103 -12.58 2.31 0.61
C TRP A 103 -11.96 1.01 1.10
N ARG A 104 -11.92 0.00 0.25
CA ARG A 104 -11.14 -1.23 0.46
C ARG A 104 -10.33 -1.51 -0.79
N GLY A 105 -9.03 -1.64 -0.63
CA GLY A 105 -8.12 -2.08 -1.65
C GLY A 105 -7.73 -3.54 -1.44
N ALA A 106 -7.54 -4.27 -2.54
CA ALA A 106 -6.91 -5.57 -2.56
C ALA A 106 -5.85 -5.65 -3.67
N MET A 107 -4.82 -6.44 -3.41
CA MET A 107 -3.87 -6.87 -4.43
C MET A 107 -3.43 -8.31 -4.18
N LEU A 108 -2.87 -8.93 -5.21
CA LEU A 108 -2.34 -10.28 -5.13
C LEU A 108 -0.82 -10.21 -4.92
N ILE A 109 -0.31 -10.85 -3.87
CA ILE A 109 1.11 -11.14 -3.70
C ILE A 109 1.40 -12.46 -4.40
N GLN A 110 2.35 -12.44 -5.34
CA GLN A 110 2.83 -13.64 -6.00
C GLN A 110 3.90 -14.33 -5.12
N PRO A 111 4.03 -15.66 -5.20
CA PRO A 111 5.21 -16.34 -4.67
C PRO A 111 6.50 -15.73 -5.25
N ASP A 112 7.55 -15.66 -4.44
CA ASP A 112 8.88 -15.32 -4.94
C ASP A 112 9.40 -16.50 -5.79
N ASP A 113 9.33 -16.36 -7.12
CA ASP A 113 9.90 -17.34 -8.06
C ASP A 113 11.44 -17.24 -8.14
N THR A 114 11.99 -16.11 -7.71
CA THR A 114 13.42 -15.82 -7.74
C THR A 114 13.93 -15.72 -6.31
N ASN A 115 15.05 -16.37 -5.99
CA ASN A 115 15.79 -16.28 -4.70
C ASN A 115 16.22 -14.85 -4.29
N THR A 116 15.68 -13.82 -4.94
CA THR A 116 15.62 -12.45 -4.45
C THR A 116 14.76 -12.43 -3.19
N ASN A 117 15.37 -12.23 -2.03
CA ASN A 117 14.69 -11.98 -0.75
C ASN A 117 13.90 -10.65 -0.81
N SER A 118 12.81 -10.61 -1.58
CA SER A 118 11.96 -9.43 -1.67
C SER A 118 11.11 -9.37 -0.41
N GLU A 119 11.48 -8.45 0.48
CA GLU A 119 10.72 -8.16 1.70
C GLU A 119 9.25 -7.81 1.42
N ASN A 120 8.94 -7.35 0.19
CA ASN A 120 7.61 -6.95 -0.25
C ASN A 120 6.69 -8.15 -0.59
N ASN A 121 7.20 -9.38 -0.57
CA ASN A 121 6.41 -10.59 -0.84
C ASN A 121 6.23 -11.48 0.41
N CYS A 122 6.78 -11.07 1.55
CA CYS A 122 6.63 -11.77 2.82
C CYS A 122 5.36 -11.32 3.56
N LEU A 123 4.71 -12.27 4.23
CA LEU A 123 3.67 -12.00 5.21
C LEU A 123 4.23 -12.16 6.62
N THR A 124 3.52 -11.66 7.62
CA THR A 124 3.85 -11.88 9.04
C THR A 124 2.66 -12.50 9.74
N ARG A 125 2.87 -13.66 10.37
CA ARG A 125 1.90 -14.27 11.28
C ARG A 125 2.20 -13.83 12.70
N ILE A 126 1.16 -13.33 13.36
CA ILE A 126 1.14 -13.12 14.81
C ILE A 126 0.35 -14.28 15.41
N THR A 127 1.00 -15.10 16.23
CA THR A 127 0.39 -16.25 16.91
C THR A 127 -0.66 -15.81 17.93
N ALA A 128 -1.70 -16.61 18.11
CA ALA A 128 -2.77 -16.31 19.05
C ALA A 128 -2.24 -16.05 20.47
N GLU A 129 -2.84 -15.05 21.13
CA GLU A 129 -2.55 -14.62 22.51
C GLU A 129 -1.11 -14.16 22.81
N SER A 130 -0.27 -14.00 21.79
CA SER A 130 1.12 -13.54 21.92
C SER A 130 1.27 -12.13 22.50
N LEU A 131 0.26 -11.27 22.33
CA LEU A 131 0.22 -9.90 22.83
C LEU A 131 -0.76 -9.75 24.02
N GLY A 132 -1.08 -10.86 24.67
CA GLY A 132 -1.98 -10.96 25.82
C GLY A 132 -3.28 -11.69 25.50
N PRO A 133 -4.17 -11.84 26.50
CA PRO A 133 -5.40 -12.60 26.35
C PRO A 133 -6.24 -12.12 25.16
N SER A 134 -6.61 -13.06 24.29
CA SER A 134 -7.36 -12.78 23.05
C SER A 134 -6.69 -11.81 22.06
N ARG A 135 -5.35 -11.67 22.07
CA ARG A 135 -4.59 -10.75 21.22
C ARG A 135 -3.39 -11.43 20.55
N PRO A 136 -3.47 -11.79 19.26
CA PRO A 136 -4.70 -11.95 18.48
C PRO A 136 -5.52 -13.19 18.89
N SER A 137 -6.78 -13.28 18.49
CA SER A 137 -7.56 -14.53 18.56
C SER A 137 -8.55 -14.61 17.38
N PRO A 138 -8.38 -15.56 16.44
CA PRO A 138 -7.26 -16.51 16.28
C PRO A 138 -5.96 -15.81 15.82
N ASP A 139 -4.94 -16.58 15.42
CA ASP A 139 -3.75 -16.07 14.71
C ASP A 139 -4.12 -15.00 13.67
N LEU A 140 -3.27 -13.98 13.54
CA LEU A 140 -3.47 -12.88 12.59
C LEU A 140 -2.37 -12.91 11.53
N ILE A 141 -2.76 -12.95 10.27
CA ILE A 141 -1.85 -12.84 9.12
C ILE A 141 -1.88 -11.39 8.61
N LEU A 142 -0.72 -10.77 8.58
CA LEU A 142 -0.53 -9.42 8.08
C LEU A 142 0.34 -9.43 6.82
N GLY A 143 0.01 -8.52 5.91
CA GLY A 143 0.82 -8.26 4.74
C GLY A 143 2.08 -7.43 5.06
N PRO A 144 2.98 -7.29 4.08
CA PRO A 144 4.31 -6.68 4.26
C PRO A 144 4.29 -5.21 4.70
N THR A 145 3.15 -4.54 4.54
CA THR A 145 3.03 -3.09 4.70
C THR A 145 2.24 -2.71 5.96
N ALA A 146 1.80 -3.73 6.72
CA ALA A 146 1.09 -3.54 7.96
C ALA A 146 1.95 -2.82 9.00
N HIS A 147 1.32 -1.88 9.70
CA HIS A 147 1.89 -1.28 10.88
C HIS A 147 0.96 -1.52 12.08
N ILE A 148 1.55 -1.87 13.21
CA ILE A 148 0.84 -2.06 14.47
C ILE A 148 1.03 -0.81 15.35
N LEU A 149 -0.01 -0.43 16.08
CA LEU A 149 0.08 0.69 17.02
C LEU A 149 0.88 0.29 18.25
N HIS A 150 2.05 0.88 18.43
CA HIS A 150 2.96 0.59 19.52
C HIS A 150 3.02 1.77 20.51
N ARG A 151 3.05 1.45 21.81
CA ARG A 151 3.11 2.42 22.91
C ARG A 151 4.38 2.18 23.71
N ALA A 152 5.32 3.11 23.65
CA ALA A 152 6.56 3.08 24.42
C ALA A 152 6.96 4.50 24.89
N THR A 153 7.82 4.58 25.89
CA THR A 153 8.39 5.84 26.39
C THR A 153 9.21 6.53 25.31
N GLY A 154 10.03 5.79 24.55
CA GLY A 154 10.83 6.31 23.44
C GLY A 154 10.00 7.02 22.37
N VAL A 155 8.76 6.56 22.11
CA VAL A 155 7.85 7.21 21.16
C VAL A 155 7.51 8.64 21.59
N ARG A 156 7.24 8.82 22.89
CA ARG A 156 6.95 10.14 23.46
C ARG A 156 8.15 11.06 23.36
N THR A 157 9.34 10.54 23.63
CA THR A 157 10.59 11.29 23.52
C THR A 157 10.83 11.79 22.09
N LEU A 158 10.66 10.93 21.09
CA LEU A 158 10.93 11.27 19.69
C LEU A 158 9.88 12.18 19.05
N THR A 159 8.60 11.98 19.39
CA THR A 159 7.49 12.53 18.61
C THR A 159 6.52 13.38 19.42
N GLY A 160 6.64 13.38 20.75
CA GLY A 160 5.66 13.99 21.65
C GLY A 160 4.32 13.23 21.73
N LYS A 161 4.12 12.17 20.93
CA LYS A 161 2.89 11.36 20.91
C LYS A 161 2.97 10.18 21.87
N ARG A 162 1.82 9.62 22.24
CA ARG A 162 1.76 8.46 23.17
C ARG A 162 1.97 7.11 22.46
N ALA A 163 1.83 7.10 21.15
CA ALA A 163 1.86 5.90 20.33
C ALA A 163 2.36 6.24 18.92
N ALA A 164 2.94 5.25 18.26
CA ALA A 164 3.39 5.33 16.88
C ALA A 164 3.06 4.02 16.16
N PHE A 165 2.85 4.09 14.86
CA PHE A 165 2.72 2.92 14.01
C PHE A 165 4.10 2.38 13.65
N ILE A 166 4.33 1.10 13.94
CA ILE A 166 5.61 0.42 13.69
C ILE A 166 5.36 -0.70 12.68
N PRO A 167 6.18 -0.85 11.62
CA PRO A 167 6.05 -1.95 10.68
C PRO A 167 6.02 -3.29 11.42
N VAL A 168 5.04 -4.15 11.13
CA VAL A 168 4.93 -5.45 11.81
C VAL A 168 6.20 -6.30 11.65
N ARG A 169 6.88 -6.16 10.50
CA ARG A 169 8.13 -6.86 10.20
C ARG A 169 9.25 -6.58 11.20
N ASP A 170 9.23 -5.41 11.85
CA ASP A 170 10.25 -5.06 12.84
C ASP A 170 10.12 -5.90 14.12
N PHE A 171 8.98 -6.58 14.34
CA PHE A 171 8.74 -7.44 15.50
C PHE A 171 9.04 -8.92 15.24
N ILE A 172 9.48 -9.30 14.03
CA ILE A 172 9.73 -10.71 13.69
C ILE A 172 10.81 -11.29 14.60
N ASP A 173 10.41 -12.27 15.41
CA ASP A 173 11.26 -12.98 16.38
C ASP A 173 11.40 -14.48 16.06
N GLY A 174 10.64 -14.97 15.07
CA GLY A 174 10.60 -16.38 14.69
C GLY A 174 9.78 -17.27 15.64
N SER A 175 9.12 -16.70 16.64
CA SER A 175 8.37 -17.43 17.67
C SER A 175 6.91 -16.97 17.75
N GLN A 176 6.66 -15.69 18.04
CA GLN A 176 5.33 -15.11 18.11
C GLN A 176 4.99 -14.33 16.85
N PHE A 177 5.99 -13.67 16.28
CA PHE A 177 5.93 -12.97 15.01
C PHE A 177 6.79 -13.74 14.01
N ILE A 178 6.12 -14.43 13.09
CA ILE A 178 6.76 -15.39 12.20
C ILE A 178 6.63 -14.88 10.78
N GLU A 179 7.76 -14.75 10.07
CA GLU A 179 7.78 -14.50 8.63
C GLU A 179 7.18 -15.70 7.89
N LEU A 180 6.25 -15.43 6.98
CA LEU A 180 5.67 -16.43 6.09
C LEU A 180 5.96 -16.07 4.64
N ARG A 181 6.31 -17.09 3.85
CA ARG A 181 6.45 -16.97 2.40
C ARG A 181 5.31 -17.73 1.73
N PRO A 182 4.44 -17.05 0.96
CA PRO A 182 3.32 -17.70 0.34
C PRO A 182 3.80 -18.64 -0.78
N ALA A 183 3.39 -19.92 -0.72
CA ALA A 183 3.70 -20.92 -1.75
C ALA A 183 2.77 -20.82 -2.97
N GLN A 184 1.69 -20.05 -2.86
CA GLN A 184 0.71 -19.78 -3.91
C GLN A 184 0.32 -18.29 -3.85
N PRO A 185 -0.23 -17.72 -4.91
CA PRO A 185 -0.65 -16.32 -4.88
C PRO A 185 -1.70 -16.06 -3.78
N VAL A 186 -1.50 -15.02 -2.98
CA VAL A 186 -2.35 -14.68 -1.82
C VAL A 186 -2.86 -13.25 -1.91
N ASN A 187 -4.14 -13.06 -1.60
CA ASN A 187 -4.73 -11.72 -1.51
C ASN A 187 -4.33 -11.07 -0.20
N VAL A 188 -3.94 -9.81 -0.31
CA VAL A 188 -3.80 -8.87 0.80
C VAL A 188 -4.71 -7.68 0.57
N PHE A 189 -5.13 -7.07 1.67
CA PHE A 189 -6.14 -6.03 1.69
C PHE A 189 -5.66 -4.82 2.49
N GLN A 190 -6.34 -3.70 2.28
CA GLN A 190 -6.20 -2.52 3.11
C GLN A 190 -7.53 -1.76 3.17
N LEU A 191 -7.81 -1.13 4.31
CA LEU A 191 -9.01 -0.34 4.58
C LEU A 191 -8.71 1.15 4.58
N GLY A 192 -9.58 1.95 3.97
CA GLY A 192 -9.44 3.40 3.84
C GLY A 192 -10.65 4.13 4.44
N PHE A 193 -10.36 5.18 5.20
CA PHE A 193 -11.32 5.99 5.92
C PHE A 193 -11.20 7.46 5.54
N SER A 194 -11.96 8.32 6.22
CA SER A 194 -11.88 9.77 6.08
C SER A 194 -10.45 10.28 6.38
N ARG A 195 -9.76 9.72 7.38
CA ARG A 195 -8.38 10.06 7.78
C ARG A 195 -7.62 8.79 8.21
N GLN A 196 -6.35 8.95 8.60
CA GLN A 196 -5.61 7.86 9.25
C GLN A 196 -6.31 7.45 10.56
N GLU A 197 -6.69 6.18 10.63
CA GLU A 197 -7.30 5.58 11.79
C GLU A 197 -6.52 4.37 12.29
N SER A 198 -6.79 4.00 13.54
CA SER A 198 -6.30 2.75 14.13
C SER A 198 -7.49 1.81 14.30
N ILE A 199 -7.51 0.73 13.55
CA ILE A 199 -8.61 -0.24 13.51
C ILE A 199 -8.29 -1.47 14.36
N LEU A 200 -9.32 -2.07 14.97
CA LEU A 200 -9.16 -3.31 15.72
C LEU A 200 -9.34 -4.53 14.83
N VAL A 201 -8.26 -5.29 14.65
CA VAL A 201 -8.20 -6.51 13.83
C VAL A 201 -7.68 -7.66 14.69
N ASN A 202 -8.50 -8.68 14.92
CA ASN A 202 -8.24 -9.76 15.89
C ASN A 202 -7.82 -9.23 17.28
N GLY A 203 -8.26 -8.03 17.70
CA GLY A 203 -7.83 -7.42 18.97
C GLY A 203 -6.47 -6.70 18.93
N ILE A 204 -5.84 -6.62 17.77
CA ILE A 204 -4.62 -5.83 17.52
C ILE A 204 -4.99 -4.53 16.81
N GLU A 205 -4.33 -3.44 17.20
CA GLU A 205 -4.52 -2.12 16.63
C GLU A 205 -3.65 -1.97 15.38
N ILE A 206 -4.28 -1.97 14.20
CA ILE A 206 -3.60 -1.89 12.90
C ILE A 206 -3.85 -0.52 12.28
N GLU A 207 -2.86 0.00 11.55
CA GLU A 207 -3.02 1.23 10.78
C GLU A 207 -3.94 1.02 9.57
N SER A 208 -4.90 1.93 9.38
CA SER A 208 -5.62 2.02 8.11
C SER A 208 -4.71 2.57 7.00
N MET A 209 -5.21 2.59 5.76
CA MET A 209 -4.53 3.24 4.66
C MET A 209 -4.22 4.71 5.01
N HIS A 210 -2.95 5.08 4.84
CA HIS A 210 -2.49 6.45 4.72
C HIS A 210 -1.22 6.47 3.85
N PRO A 211 -1.07 7.39 2.87
CA PRO A 211 0.08 7.41 1.95
C PRO A 211 1.40 7.78 2.64
N GLY A 212 1.33 8.28 3.87
CA GLY A 212 2.45 8.91 4.57
C GLY A 212 2.55 10.39 4.21
N THR A 213 3.71 10.99 4.45
CA THR A 213 3.93 12.40 4.07
C THR A 213 4.19 12.52 2.57
N PHE A 214 3.89 13.69 1.99
CA PHE A 214 4.21 13.99 0.59
C PHE A 214 5.69 13.79 0.23
N PHE A 215 6.58 14.05 1.20
CA PHE A 215 8.01 13.82 1.06
C PHE A 215 8.32 12.33 1.02
N ALA A 216 7.77 11.53 1.94
CA ALA A 216 7.99 10.09 2.00
C ALA A 216 7.37 9.34 0.80
N LEU A 217 6.23 9.80 0.29
CA LEU A 217 5.58 9.19 -0.87
C LEU A 217 6.43 9.34 -2.14
N GLY A 218 7.13 10.47 -2.30
CA GLY A 218 8.10 10.69 -3.38
C GLY A 218 7.53 10.73 -4.81
N LEU A 219 6.21 10.59 -5.01
CA LEU A 219 5.57 10.57 -6.32
C LEU A 219 5.26 11.98 -6.84
N ARG A 220 5.51 12.22 -8.13
CA ARG A 220 5.27 13.50 -8.81
C ARG A 220 4.70 13.28 -10.21
N GLY A 221 4.11 14.32 -10.81
CA GLY A 221 3.63 14.30 -12.19
C GLY A 221 2.63 13.17 -12.46
N GLU A 222 2.80 12.48 -13.59
CA GLU A 222 1.92 11.38 -14.01
C GLU A 222 1.85 10.23 -12.99
N MET A 223 2.93 9.93 -12.27
CA MET A 223 2.95 8.86 -11.27
C MET A 223 2.05 9.19 -10.08
N LEU A 224 2.01 10.46 -9.68
CA LEU A 224 1.10 10.90 -8.62
C LEU A 224 -0.36 10.85 -9.09
N VAL A 225 -0.64 11.24 -10.33
CA VAL A 225 -1.98 11.13 -10.92
C VAL A 225 -2.43 9.66 -10.95
N GLN A 226 -1.54 8.75 -11.38
CA GLN A 226 -1.83 7.32 -11.37
C GLN A 226 -2.11 6.79 -9.96
N TYR A 227 -1.30 7.20 -8.97
CA TYR A 227 -1.49 6.81 -7.57
C TYR A 227 -2.81 7.30 -7.01
N LEU A 228 -3.13 8.59 -7.13
CA LEU A 228 -4.39 9.16 -6.66
C LEU A 228 -5.61 8.51 -7.32
N SER A 229 -5.46 8.06 -8.58
CA SER A 229 -6.52 7.35 -9.29
C SER A 229 -6.93 6.01 -8.67
N LEU A 230 -6.16 5.49 -7.70
CA LEU A 230 -6.49 4.31 -6.89
C LEU A 230 -7.40 4.62 -5.70
N PHE A 231 -7.67 5.90 -5.40
CA PHE A 231 -8.46 6.33 -4.26
C PHE A 231 -9.62 7.23 -4.69
N PRO A 232 -10.71 6.70 -5.26
CA PRO A 232 -11.82 7.52 -5.78
C PRO A 232 -12.52 8.41 -4.75
N HIS A 233 -12.38 8.09 -3.46
CA HIS A 233 -12.91 8.84 -2.33
C HIS A 233 -12.00 10.00 -1.89
N LYS A 234 -10.90 10.24 -2.61
CA LYS A 234 -9.90 11.30 -2.37
C LYS A 234 -9.66 12.05 -3.67
N ILE A 235 -9.67 13.38 -3.61
CA ILE A 235 -9.41 14.28 -4.75
C ILE A 235 -7.90 14.53 -4.84
N ASP A 236 -7.26 14.79 -3.71
CA ASP A 236 -5.82 15.03 -3.61
C ASP A 236 -5.19 14.37 -2.38
N LEU A 237 -3.92 14.66 -2.12
CA LEU A 237 -3.19 14.10 -0.98
C LEU A 237 -3.59 14.73 0.37
N ASP A 238 -4.09 15.96 0.37
CA ASP A 238 -4.47 16.65 1.61
C ASP A 238 -5.77 16.05 2.19
N ASP A 239 -6.61 15.45 1.33
CA ASP A 239 -7.81 14.72 1.76
C ASP A 239 -7.52 13.51 2.66
N PHE A 240 -6.30 12.95 2.63
CA PHE A 240 -5.90 11.87 3.55
C PHE A 240 -5.65 12.41 4.98
N GLY A 241 -5.41 13.72 5.10
CA GLY A 241 -5.14 14.42 6.34
C GLY A 241 -3.72 14.24 6.85
N GLU A 242 -3.46 14.80 8.03
CA GLU A 242 -2.23 14.54 8.76
C GLU A 242 -2.25 13.15 9.39
N MET A 243 -1.06 12.55 9.55
CA MET A 243 -0.91 11.34 10.34
C MET A 243 -1.18 11.65 11.81
N ARG A 244 -2.31 11.17 12.34
CA ARG A 244 -2.68 11.28 13.76
C ARG A 244 -1.61 10.62 14.65
N ASN A 245 -1.13 9.45 14.24
CA ASN A 245 0.01 8.76 14.85
C ASN A 245 1.16 8.66 13.84
N PRO A 246 2.39 9.05 14.22
CA PRO A 246 3.54 8.95 13.34
C PRO A 246 3.91 7.50 13.08
N ARG A 247 4.65 7.25 12.00
CA ARG A 247 5.32 5.96 11.76
C ARG A 247 6.77 6.04 12.23
N LEU A 248 7.25 5.01 12.93
CA LEU A 248 8.63 4.87 13.38
C LEU A 248 9.13 3.44 13.10
N ARG A 249 10.44 3.20 13.22
CA ARG A 249 11.00 1.84 13.23
C ARG A 249 11.22 1.39 14.67
N LEU A 250 11.07 0.08 14.93
CA LEU A 250 11.30 -0.45 16.28
C LEU A 250 12.73 -0.19 16.76
N ARG A 251 13.71 -0.40 15.89
CA ARG A 251 15.13 -0.14 16.14
C ARG A 251 15.42 1.30 16.57
N ASP A 252 14.61 2.28 16.13
CA ASP A 252 14.84 3.69 16.48
C ASP A 252 14.38 3.96 17.93
N LEU A 253 13.45 3.13 18.45
CA LEU A 253 12.99 3.18 19.83
C LEU A 253 13.95 2.48 20.78
N GLU A 254 14.52 1.35 20.37
CA GLU A 254 15.50 0.58 21.16
C GLU A 254 16.76 1.38 21.50
N LEU A 255 17.10 2.39 20.69
CA LEU A 255 18.21 3.32 20.95
C LEU A 255 17.94 4.28 22.13
N LEU A 256 16.70 4.34 22.63
CA LEU A 256 16.24 5.27 23.65
C LEU A 256 15.83 4.58 24.96
N GLU A 257 15.96 3.26 25.03
CA GLU A 257 15.68 2.45 26.21
C GLU A 257 16.91 2.30 27.12
#